data_AF-A0A4R5VKF4-F1
#
_entry.id   AF-A0A4R5VKF4-F1
#
_cell.length_a   1.000
_cell.length_b   1.000
_cell.length_c   1.000
_cell.angle_alpha   90.00
_cell.angle_beta   90.00
_cell.angle_gamma   90.00
#
_symmetry.space_group_name_H-M   'P 1'
#
loop_
_entity.id
_entity.type
_entity.pdbx_description
1 polymer ?
#
loop_
_entity_poly.entity_id
_entity_poly.type
_entity_poly.pdbx_seq_one_letter_code
_entity_poly.pdbx_strand_id
1 'polypeptide(L)'
;MKKLKYWGATAVIGLLIGTAFWWATSKVKDLKDPLNKSDAFVYSDNGILHWFELTSRRGEVKGKLHQQRFIEKAGKAPIMEEKLFPLTGETTEKGYKFKLNNGGEIISYEAWFSGPHLSVQEQGEKDITLYNPVNHKELDGYIKALKDYHAEENENKRIRYFFSNLRSVYGYLYTAQDDSFQLFVKIDEALLEGELTGYLLMMDDKGKESRYVLNGVTDGRLVKFFTTVDGKTTKLEGKFHEGATGFDLSFWTTDQKLSFHAVTKEVFKHSYKEFKN
;
A
#
# COMPACT_ATOMS: atom_id res chain seq x y z
N MET A 1 43.21 -32.43 69.31
CA MET A 1 41.88 -32.85 68.84
C MET A 1 41.32 -31.80 67.90
N LYS A 2 41.20 -32.14 66.60
CA LYS A 2 40.73 -31.28 65.50
C LYS A 2 39.23 -31.52 65.28
N LYS A 3 38.33 -30.74 65.86
CA LYS A 3 36.88 -30.84 65.59
C LYS A 3 36.16 -29.48 65.52
N LEU A 4 36.81 -28.44 65.01
CA LEU A 4 36.18 -27.13 64.80
C LEU A 4 36.45 -26.49 63.42
N LYS A 5 36.92 -27.26 62.43
CA LYS A 5 37.26 -26.72 61.09
C LYS A 5 36.28 -27.05 59.96
N TYR A 6 35.23 -27.84 60.21
CA TYR A 6 34.37 -28.38 59.13
C TYR A 6 32.96 -27.81 59.04
N TRP A 7 32.53 -26.90 59.92
CA TRP A 7 31.20 -26.27 59.83
C TRP A 7 31.16 -25.04 58.92
N GLY A 8 32.28 -24.35 58.73
CA GLY A 8 32.37 -23.22 57.77
C GLY A 8 32.36 -23.68 56.31
N ALA A 9 32.95 -24.83 56.00
CA ALA A 9 33.06 -25.34 54.62
C ALA A 9 31.73 -25.87 54.07
N THR A 10 30.90 -26.53 54.89
CA THR A 10 29.57 -27.00 54.51
C THR A 10 28.57 -25.86 54.31
N ALA A 11 28.66 -24.78 55.10
CA ALA A 11 27.85 -23.58 54.89
C ALA A 11 28.17 -22.89 53.56
N VAL A 12 29.45 -22.77 53.19
CA VAL A 12 29.88 -22.14 51.93
C VAL A 12 29.48 -22.99 50.71
N ILE A 13 29.59 -24.32 50.79
CA ILE A 13 29.16 -25.22 49.70
C ILE A 13 27.65 -25.22 49.54
N GLY A 14 26.87 -25.20 50.64
CA GLY A 14 25.41 -25.06 50.58
C GLY A 14 24.95 -23.73 49.97
N LEU A 15 25.65 -22.63 50.24
CA LEU A 15 25.39 -21.30 49.66
C LEU A 15 25.72 -21.24 48.17
N LEU A 16 26.80 -21.92 47.74
CA LEU A 16 27.18 -21.99 46.32
C LEU A 16 26.24 -22.90 45.50
N ILE A 17 25.77 -24.01 46.08
CA ILE A 17 24.78 -24.88 45.43
C ILE A 17 23.40 -24.18 45.38
N GLY A 18 23.01 -23.47 46.45
CA GLY A 18 21.77 -22.69 46.50
C GLY A 18 21.74 -21.55 45.49
N THR A 19 22.85 -20.83 45.31
CA THR A 19 22.97 -19.75 44.31
C THR A 19 23.00 -20.28 42.87
N ALA A 20 23.67 -21.40 42.62
CA ALA A 20 23.66 -22.06 41.31
C ALA A 20 22.28 -22.60 40.93
N PHE A 21 21.55 -23.20 41.89
CA PHE A 21 20.18 -23.68 41.69
C PHE A 21 19.18 -22.52 41.48
N TRP A 22 19.35 -21.40 42.19
CA TRP A 22 18.55 -20.18 41.98
C TRP A 22 18.79 -19.56 40.60
N TRP A 23 20.04 -19.52 40.13
CA TRP A 23 20.38 -19.04 38.78
C TRP A 23 19.90 -19.96 37.66
N ALA A 24 19.96 -21.27 37.85
CA ALA A 24 19.46 -22.24 36.88
C ALA A 24 17.93 -22.20 36.78
N THR A 25 17.24 -22.15 37.93
CA THR A 25 15.77 -22.04 37.97
C THR A 25 15.27 -20.70 37.45
N SER A 26 15.99 -19.59 37.68
CA SER A 26 15.61 -18.29 37.11
C SER A 26 15.72 -18.28 35.58
N LYS A 27 16.80 -18.85 35.02
CA LYS A 27 16.95 -18.92 33.54
C LYS A 27 15.89 -19.80 32.88
N VAL A 28 15.51 -20.91 33.51
CA VAL A 28 14.44 -21.80 33.01
C VAL A 28 13.06 -21.15 33.16
N LYS A 29 12.83 -20.34 34.20
CA LYS A 29 11.60 -19.54 34.35
C LYS A 29 11.52 -18.43 33.30
N ASP A 30 12.63 -17.75 33.02
CA ASP A 30 12.70 -16.72 31.98
C ASP A 30 12.29 -17.31 30.61
N LEU A 31 12.80 -18.48 30.23
CA LEU A 31 12.42 -19.16 28.97
C LEU A 31 10.97 -19.66 28.92
N LYS A 32 10.29 -19.80 30.07
CA LYS A 32 8.90 -20.25 30.14
C LYS A 32 7.89 -19.11 30.12
N ASP A 33 8.35 -17.87 30.25
CA ASP A 33 7.49 -16.69 30.25
C ASP A 33 6.70 -16.61 28.92
N PRO A 34 5.36 -16.49 28.98
CA PRO A 34 4.52 -16.38 27.79
C PRO A 34 4.92 -15.26 26.82
N LEU A 35 5.48 -14.14 27.29
CA LEU A 35 5.96 -13.06 26.42
C LEU A 35 7.12 -13.51 25.53
N ASN A 36 7.92 -14.48 25.99
CA ASN A 36 9.09 -14.99 25.26
C ASN A 36 8.76 -16.11 24.27
N LYS A 37 7.47 -16.48 24.11
CA LYS A 37 7.05 -17.59 23.24
C LYS A 37 6.76 -17.18 21.80
N SER A 38 6.59 -15.88 21.55
CA SER A 38 6.27 -15.33 20.23
C SER A 38 7.28 -14.24 19.90
N ASP A 39 7.50 -14.01 18.62
CA ASP A 39 8.42 -12.97 18.18
C ASP A 39 7.77 -11.58 18.29
N ALA A 40 6.47 -11.51 17.99
CA ALA A 40 5.68 -10.30 18.13
C ALA A 40 4.22 -10.60 18.53
N PHE A 41 3.54 -9.56 19.00
CA PHE A 41 2.10 -9.55 19.23
C PHE A 41 1.48 -8.46 18.35
N VAL A 42 0.63 -8.82 17.40
CA VAL A 42 0.13 -7.94 16.32
C VAL A 42 -1.35 -7.60 16.50
N TYR A 43 -1.70 -6.36 16.24
CA TYR A 43 -3.06 -5.85 16.12
C TYR A 43 -3.16 -4.92 14.91
N SER A 44 -4.29 -4.94 14.22
CA SER A 44 -4.54 -4.02 13.11
C SER A 44 -5.89 -3.35 13.32
N ASP A 45 -5.93 -2.04 13.12
CA ASP A 45 -7.16 -1.25 13.14
C ASP A 45 -7.10 -0.14 12.12
N ASN A 46 -8.19 0.06 11.37
CA ASN A 46 -8.37 1.19 10.46
C ASN A 46 -7.16 1.50 9.55
N GLY A 47 -6.49 0.47 9.01
CA GLY A 47 -5.33 0.62 8.13
C GLY A 47 -4.01 0.96 8.85
N ILE A 48 -3.97 0.82 10.17
CA ILE A 48 -2.78 0.97 11.00
C ILE A 48 -2.42 -0.41 11.58
N LEU A 49 -1.18 -0.83 11.35
CA LEU A 49 -0.62 -2.03 11.92
C LEU A 49 0.16 -1.68 13.18
N HIS A 50 -0.17 -2.33 14.30
CA HIS A 50 0.51 -2.21 15.57
C HIS A 50 1.13 -3.55 15.94
N TRP A 51 2.38 -3.56 16.42
CA TRP A 51 2.92 -4.77 17.03
C TRP A 51 3.88 -4.50 18.16
N PHE A 52 3.80 -5.36 19.16
CA PHE A 52 4.74 -5.38 20.27
C PHE A 52 5.80 -6.45 20.04
N GLU A 53 7.07 -6.07 20.20
CA GLU A 53 8.19 -7.00 20.40
C GLU A 53 8.54 -6.95 21.88
N LEU A 54 8.21 -8.00 22.65
CA LEU A 54 8.35 -8.03 24.10
C LEU A 54 9.23 -9.18 24.54
N THR A 55 10.03 -8.92 25.57
CA THR A 55 10.77 -9.94 26.29
C THR A 55 10.64 -9.72 27.79
N SER A 56 10.51 -10.81 28.53
CA SER A 56 10.45 -10.81 29.99
C SER A 56 11.62 -11.60 30.56
N ARG A 57 12.36 -11.01 31.50
CA ARG A 57 13.50 -11.66 32.13
C ARG A 57 13.63 -11.20 33.58
N ARG A 58 13.67 -12.15 34.51
CA ARG A 58 13.77 -11.90 35.96
C ARG A 58 12.71 -10.92 36.47
N GLY A 59 11.51 -10.97 35.90
CA GLY A 59 10.40 -10.10 36.27
C GLY A 59 10.44 -8.71 35.62
N GLU A 60 11.48 -8.37 34.85
CA GLU A 60 11.54 -7.14 34.06
C GLU A 60 11.05 -7.41 32.63
N VAL A 61 10.19 -6.53 32.11
CA VAL A 61 9.74 -6.53 30.70
C VAL A 61 10.48 -5.45 29.92
N LYS A 62 10.99 -5.79 28.74
CA LYS A 62 11.60 -4.84 27.81
C LYS A 62 11.12 -5.11 26.40
N GLY A 63 11.02 -4.07 25.61
CA GLY A 63 10.52 -4.24 24.25
C GLY A 63 10.29 -2.93 23.53
N LYS A 64 9.49 -3.02 22.46
CA LYS A 64 9.08 -1.89 21.63
C LYS A 64 7.64 -2.09 21.17
N LEU A 65 6.92 -0.98 21.02
CA LEU A 65 5.70 -0.91 20.22
C LEU A 65 6.06 -0.28 18.87
N HIS A 66 5.73 -0.99 17.81
CA HIS A 66 5.78 -0.46 16.45
C HIS A 66 4.38 -0.07 16.01
N GLN A 67 4.30 0.99 15.23
CA GLN A 67 3.10 1.44 14.56
C GLN A 67 3.44 1.79 13.12
N GLN A 68 2.78 1.13 12.17
CA GLN A 68 2.91 1.38 10.74
C GLN A 68 1.60 1.89 10.18
N ARG A 69 1.66 2.99 9.43
CA ARG A 69 0.51 3.51 8.68
C ARG A 69 0.93 4.08 7.33
N PHE A 70 0.00 4.07 6.39
CA PHE A 70 0.18 4.69 5.10
C PHE A 70 -0.24 6.17 5.17
N ILE A 71 0.61 7.08 4.68
CA ILE A 71 0.31 8.52 4.63
C ILE A 71 0.13 8.92 3.17
N GLU A 72 -1.11 9.28 2.83
CA GLU A 72 -1.48 9.88 1.56
C GLU A 72 -1.50 11.41 1.68
N LYS A 73 -0.76 12.11 0.81
CA LYS A 73 -0.82 13.56 0.66
C LYS A 73 -1.11 13.86 -0.80
N ALA A 74 -2.09 14.72 -1.06
CA ALA A 74 -2.46 15.11 -2.42
C ALA A 74 -1.23 15.55 -3.24
N GLY A 75 -1.07 14.97 -4.43
CA GLY A 75 0.05 15.27 -5.33
C GLY A 75 1.42 14.73 -4.90
N LYS A 76 1.51 13.90 -3.85
CA LYS A 76 2.76 13.27 -3.42
C LYS A 76 2.65 11.75 -3.49
N ALA A 77 3.77 11.10 -3.81
CA ALA A 77 3.87 9.66 -3.67
C ALA A 77 3.55 9.29 -2.21
N PRO A 78 2.74 8.26 -1.99
CA PRO A 78 2.42 7.85 -0.64
C PRO A 78 3.68 7.34 0.07
N ILE A 79 3.70 7.53 1.38
CA ILE A 79 4.86 7.18 2.21
C ILE A 79 4.39 6.25 3.32
N MET A 80 5.11 5.16 3.51
CA MET A 80 4.96 4.32 4.70
C MET A 80 5.62 5.02 5.88
N GLU A 81 4.84 5.40 6.88
CA GLU A 81 5.37 5.90 8.14
C GLU A 81 5.43 4.76 9.14
N GLU A 82 6.62 4.51 9.69
CA GLU A 82 6.83 3.63 10.84
C GLU A 82 7.23 4.47 12.04
N LYS A 83 6.54 4.27 13.16
CA LYS A 83 6.91 4.82 14.46
C LYS A 83 7.29 3.68 15.39
N LEU A 84 8.34 3.91 16.15
CA LEU A 84 8.90 2.94 17.08
C LEU A 84 9.00 3.57 18.46
N PHE A 85 8.34 2.96 19.43
CA PHE A 85 8.26 3.44 20.79
C PHE A 85 8.90 2.43 21.73
N PRO A 86 10.05 2.76 22.37
CA PRO A 86 10.65 1.88 23.35
C PRO A 86 9.75 1.77 24.58
N LEU A 87 9.70 0.58 25.17
CA LEU A 87 8.94 0.33 26.40
C LEU A 87 9.74 -0.49 27.41
N THR A 88 9.44 -0.24 28.67
CA THR A 88 9.97 -0.95 29.84
C THR A 88 8.84 -1.28 30.80
N GLY A 89 8.94 -2.40 31.50
CA GLY A 89 7.88 -2.84 32.38
C GLY A 89 8.33 -3.89 33.38
N GLU A 90 7.35 -4.47 34.04
CA GLU A 90 7.52 -5.47 35.07
C GLU A 90 6.40 -6.50 35.03
N THR A 91 6.69 -7.69 35.55
CA THR A 91 5.69 -8.72 35.81
C THR A 91 4.92 -8.37 37.08
N THR A 92 3.60 -8.50 37.05
CA THR A 92 2.70 -8.29 38.18
C THR A 92 1.93 -9.57 38.50
N GLU A 93 1.20 -9.60 39.62
CA GLU A 93 0.34 -10.75 39.94
C GLU A 93 -0.74 -11.01 38.89
N LYS A 94 -1.19 -9.96 38.19
CA LYS A 94 -2.25 -10.04 37.17
C LYS A 94 -1.71 -10.29 35.75
N GLY A 95 -0.40 -10.19 35.54
CA GLY A 95 0.22 -10.28 34.22
C GLY A 95 1.45 -9.38 34.14
N TYR A 96 1.33 -8.28 33.40
CA TYR A 96 2.43 -7.35 33.14
C TYR A 96 1.93 -5.91 33.21
N LYS A 97 2.85 -5.02 33.55
CA LYS A 97 2.66 -3.58 33.40
C LYS A 97 3.85 -3.03 32.64
N PHE A 98 3.62 -2.30 31.56
CA PHE A 98 4.69 -1.64 30.83
C PHE A 98 4.37 -0.18 30.54
N LYS A 99 5.44 0.60 30.45
CA LYS A 99 5.44 2.04 30.21
C LYS A 99 6.08 2.30 28.86
N LEU A 100 5.37 3.03 28.02
CA LEU A 100 5.80 3.47 26.71
C LEU A 100 6.21 4.94 26.79
N ASN A 101 7.36 5.28 26.19
CA ASN A 101 7.79 6.67 26.07
C ASN A 101 7.48 7.19 24.67
N ASN A 102 6.52 8.10 24.58
CA ASN A 102 6.13 8.79 23.36
C ASN A 102 6.60 10.25 23.42
N GLY A 103 7.83 10.52 22.99
CA GLY A 103 8.33 11.90 22.87
C GLY A 103 8.34 12.70 24.19
N GLY A 104 8.48 12.03 25.33
CA GLY A 104 8.48 12.65 26.67
C GLY A 104 7.20 12.37 27.47
N GLU A 105 6.11 11.96 26.82
CA GLU A 105 4.90 11.48 27.48
C GLU A 105 5.05 10.00 27.84
N ILE A 106 4.72 9.64 29.07
CA ILE A 106 4.78 8.24 29.54
C ILE A 106 3.37 7.69 29.60
N ILE A 107 3.08 6.76 28.69
CA ILE A 107 1.81 6.03 28.65
C ILE A 107 2.00 4.70 29.37
N SER A 108 1.09 4.33 30.27
CA SER A 108 1.16 3.07 31.02
C SER A 108 0.10 2.10 30.52
N TYR A 109 0.49 0.84 30.34
CA TYR A 109 -0.39 -0.24 29.92
C TYR A 109 -0.40 -1.36 30.96
N GLU A 110 -1.58 -1.93 31.18
CA GLU A 110 -1.76 -3.22 31.84
C GLU A 110 -1.94 -4.29 30.77
N ALA A 111 -1.28 -5.44 30.93
CA ALA A 111 -1.38 -6.52 29.96
C ALA A 111 -1.43 -7.89 30.62
N TRP A 112 -2.20 -8.80 30.03
CA TRP A 112 -2.33 -10.18 30.49
C TRP A 112 -2.66 -11.09 29.31
N PHE A 113 -2.44 -12.38 29.47
CA PHE A 113 -2.79 -13.34 28.42
C PHE A 113 -4.26 -13.75 28.54
N SER A 114 -4.98 -13.66 27.42
CA SER A 114 -6.31 -14.22 27.23
C SER A 114 -6.21 -15.34 26.19
N GLY A 115 -6.03 -16.58 26.67
CA GLY A 115 -5.64 -17.69 25.82
C GLY A 115 -4.24 -17.44 25.20
N PRO A 116 -4.09 -17.55 23.87
CA PRO A 116 -2.81 -17.26 23.22
C PRO A 116 -2.57 -15.75 23.01
N HIS A 117 -3.59 -14.91 23.14
CA HIS A 117 -3.52 -13.48 22.82
C HIS A 117 -3.00 -12.66 24.00
N LEU A 118 -2.28 -11.59 23.69
CA LEU A 118 -1.92 -10.57 24.66
C LEU A 118 -3.02 -9.51 24.71
N SER A 119 -3.78 -9.50 25.79
CA SER A 119 -4.71 -8.41 26.10
C SER A 119 -3.93 -7.22 26.63
N VAL A 120 -4.16 -6.04 26.07
CA VAL A 120 -3.49 -4.79 26.45
C VAL A 120 -4.54 -3.72 26.69
N GLN A 121 -4.45 -3.04 27.83
CA GLN A 121 -5.34 -1.97 28.26
C GLN A 121 -4.51 -0.76 28.65
N GLU A 122 -4.82 0.40 28.07
CA GLU A 122 -4.22 1.66 28.50
C GLU A 122 -4.76 2.07 29.87
N GLN A 123 -3.88 2.54 30.75
CA GLN A 123 -4.26 2.90 32.10
C GLN A 123 -5.23 4.08 32.11
N GLY A 124 -6.46 3.86 32.57
CA GLY A 124 -7.53 4.86 32.58
C GLY A 124 -8.59 4.64 31.51
N GLU A 125 -8.29 3.82 30.51
CA GLU A 125 -9.23 3.42 29.47
C GLU A 125 -10.00 2.17 29.85
N LYS A 126 -11.23 2.01 29.33
CA LYS A 126 -12.05 0.82 29.55
C LYS A 126 -11.83 -0.26 28.48
N ASP A 127 -11.39 0.16 27.30
CA ASP A 127 -11.27 -0.71 26.15
C ASP A 127 -10.00 -1.58 26.26
N ILE A 128 -10.13 -2.83 25.83
CA ILE A 128 -9.05 -3.81 25.84
C ILE A 128 -8.78 -4.21 24.40
N THR A 129 -7.53 -4.08 23.98
CA THR A 129 -7.07 -4.51 22.67
C THR A 129 -6.45 -5.90 22.76
N LEU A 130 -6.83 -6.80 21.85
CA LEU A 130 -6.27 -8.14 21.75
C LEU A 130 -5.21 -8.19 20.65
N TYR A 131 -3.99 -8.52 21.03
CA TYR A 131 -2.88 -8.71 20.10
C TYR A 131 -2.63 -10.21 19.87
N ASN A 132 -2.51 -10.58 18.60
CA ASN A 132 -2.27 -11.94 18.15
C ASN A 132 -0.78 -12.29 18.23
N PRO A 133 -0.39 -13.41 18.86
CA PRO A 133 0.98 -13.86 18.81
C PRO A 133 1.35 -14.27 17.39
N VAL A 134 2.50 -13.83 16.91
CA VAL A 134 3.01 -14.17 15.58
C VAL A 134 4.52 -14.44 15.61
N ASN A 135 4.99 -15.22 14.64
CA ASN A 135 6.41 -15.29 14.30
C ASN A 135 6.79 -14.23 13.25
N HIS A 136 8.09 -14.06 13.00
CA HIS A 136 8.61 -13.10 12.00
C HIS A 136 7.98 -13.27 10.60
N LYS A 137 7.77 -14.51 10.14
CA LYS A 137 7.21 -14.78 8.81
C LYS A 137 5.74 -14.35 8.71
N GLU A 138 4.98 -14.56 9.77
CA GLU A 138 3.59 -14.11 9.86
C GLU A 138 3.50 -12.58 9.92
N LEU A 139 4.38 -11.93 10.71
CA LEU A 139 4.49 -10.47 10.77
C LEU A 139 4.80 -9.87 9.38
N ASP A 140 5.77 -10.44 8.65
CA ASP A 140 6.09 -10.03 7.28
C ASP A 140 4.86 -10.14 6.36
N GLY A 141 4.02 -11.16 6.58
CA GLY A 141 2.75 -11.34 5.89
C GLY A 141 1.77 -10.17 6.13
N TYR A 142 1.60 -9.73 7.38
CA TYR A 142 0.77 -8.57 7.72
C TYR A 142 1.29 -7.28 7.08
N ILE A 143 2.60 -7.03 7.18
CA ILE A 143 3.25 -5.85 6.59
C ILE A 143 3.04 -5.83 5.07
N LYS A 144 3.20 -6.99 4.41
CA LYS A 144 2.97 -7.11 2.98
C LYS A 144 1.51 -6.88 2.61
N ALA A 145 0.56 -7.48 3.32
CA ALA A 145 -0.87 -7.31 3.06
C ALA A 145 -1.29 -5.84 3.16
N LEU A 146 -0.76 -5.09 4.14
CA LEU A 146 -1.01 -3.66 4.27
C LEU A 146 -0.50 -2.88 3.04
N LYS A 147 0.70 -3.21 2.55
CA LYS A 147 1.26 -2.58 1.34
C LYS A 147 0.44 -2.91 0.08
N ASP A 148 0.05 -4.17 -0.08
CA ASP A 148 -0.68 -4.64 -1.25
C ASP A 148 -2.09 -4.01 -1.31
N TYR A 149 -2.81 -3.96 -0.18
CA TYR A 149 -4.13 -3.32 -0.08
C TYR A 149 -4.09 -1.86 -0.52
N HIS A 150 -3.13 -1.08 -0.03
CA HIS A 150 -3.00 0.33 -0.39
C HIS A 150 -2.54 0.54 -1.84
N ALA A 151 -1.72 -0.36 -2.39
CA ALA A 151 -1.34 -0.29 -3.80
C ALA A 151 -2.55 -0.51 -4.71
N GLU A 152 -3.39 -1.51 -4.41
CA GLU A 152 -4.61 -1.80 -5.16
C GLU A 152 -5.63 -0.66 -5.05
N GLU A 153 -5.86 -0.13 -3.86
CA GLU A 153 -6.77 1.00 -3.65
C GLU A 153 -6.34 2.24 -4.45
N ASN A 154 -5.04 2.53 -4.48
CA ASN A 154 -4.48 3.67 -5.22
C ASN A 154 -4.60 3.50 -6.73
N GLU A 155 -4.34 2.30 -7.25
CA GLU A 155 -4.51 2.02 -8.66
C GLU A 155 -5.98 2.12 -9.07
N ASN A 156 -6.89 1.60 -8.24
CA ASN A 156 -8.33 1.74 -8.45
C ASN A 156 -8.79 3.21 -8.47
N LYS A 157 -8.30 4.04 -7.53
CA LYS A 157 -8.55 5.49 -7.52
C LYS A 157 -8.03 6.16 -8.79
N ARG A 158 -6.81 5.83 -9.22
CA ARG A 158 -6.17 6.36 -10.44
C ARG A 158 -7.00 6.02 -11.68
N ILE A 159 -7.39 4.76 -11.83
CA ILE A 159 -8.19 4.28 -12.98
C ILE A 159 -9.54 5.00 -13.02
N ARG A 160 -10.24 5.10 -11.88
CA ARG A 160 -11.52 5.83 -11.80
C ARG A 160 -11.37 7.30 -12.19
N TYR A 161 -10.32 7.97 -11.71
CA TYR A 161 -10.05 9.36 -12.06
C TYR A 161 -9.78 9.51 -13.56
N PHE A 162 -8.95 8.64 -14.14
CA PHE A 162 -8.68 8.61 -15.58
C PHE A 162 -9.98 8.46 -16.40
N PHE A 163 -10.83 7.48 -16.07
CA PHE A 163 -12.07 7.25 -16.82
C PHE A 163 -13.10 8.38 -16.62
N SER A 164 -13.12 9.01 -15.44
CA SER A 164 -13.92 10.21 -15.22
C SER A 164 -13.49 11.35 -16.16
N ASN A 165 -12.20 11.61 -16.29
CA ASN A 165 -11.69 12.61 -17.20
C ASN A 165 -11.92 12.23 -18.67
N LEU A 166 -11.68 10.98 -19.04
CA LEU A 166 -11.91 10.48 -20.40
C LEU A 166 -13.36 10.71 -20.85
N ARG A 167 -14.33 10.42 -19.98
CA ARG A 167 -15.77 10.64 -20.26
C ARG A 167 -16.16 12.12 -20.38
N SER A 168 -15.35 13.02 -19.83
CA SER A 168 -15.56 14.47 -19.97
C SER A 168 -15.04 15.03 -21.30
N VAL A 169 -14.19 14.29 -22.02
CA VAL A 169 -13.65 14.68 -23.32
C VAL A 169 -14.68 14.39 -24.41
N TYR A 170 -14.96 15.37 -25.28
CA TYR A 170 -15.90 15.16 -26.39
C TYR A 170 -15.28 14.39 -27.56
N GLY A 171 -14.00 14.66 -27.83
CA GLY A 171 -13.22 14.01 -28.86
C GLY A 171 -11.78 14.52 -28.84
N TYR A 172 -10.97 14.00 -29.74
CA TYR A 172 -9.57 14.33 -29.87
C TYR A 172 -9.25 14.73 -31.31
N LEU A 173 -8.37 15.72 -31.47
CA LEU A 173 -7.98 16.27 -32.78
C LEU A 173 -6.48 16.17 -33.02
N TYR A 174 -6.13 15.94 -34.28
CA TYR A 174 -4.80 16.15 -34.82
C TYR A 174 -4.94 16.85 -36.18
N THR A 175 -4.12 17.87 -36.43
CA THR A 175 -3.99 18.54 -37.73
C THR A 175 -2.56 18.36 -38.22
N ALA A 176 -2.38 17.97 -39.48
CA ALA A 176 -1.05 17.89 -40.08
C ALA A 176 -0.40 19.28 -40.17
N GLN A 177 0.93 19.37 -40.05
CA GLN A 177 1.64 20.67 -40.06
C GLN A 177 1.49 21.45 -41.37
N ASP A 178 1.25 20.74 -42.47
CA ASP A 178 1.02 21.28 -43.81
C ASP A 178 -0.47 21.41 -44.15
N ASP A 179 -1.36 21.20 -43.18
CA ASP A 179 -2.82 21.16 -43.33
C ASP A 179 -3.31 20.18 -44.41
N SER A 180 -2.50 19.16 -44.75
CA SER A 180 -2.86 18.17 -45.78
C SER A 180 -3.99 17.23 -45.37
N PHE A 181 -4.16 17.01 -44.06
CA PHE A 181 -5.26 16.25 -43.50
C PHE A 181 -5.50 16.58 -42.03
N GLN A 182 -6.71 16.27 -41.56
CA GLN A 182 -7.11 16.36 -40.17
C GLN A 182 -7.74 15.04 -39.70
N LEU A 183 -7.40 14.65 -38.47
CA LEU A 183 -7.88 13.42 -37.83
C LEU A 183 -8.71 13.76 -36.60
N PHE A 184 -9.83 13.05 -36.47
CA PHE A 184 -10.78 13.21 -35.39
C PHE A 184 -11.02 11.84 -34.76
N VAL A 185 -10.64 11.68 -33.49
CA VAL A 185 -10.99 10.49 -32.72
C VAL A 185 -12.13 10.84 -31.78
N LYS A 186 -13.20 10.05 -31.82
CA LYS A 186 -14.28 10.13 -30.84
C LYS A 186 -14.45 8.78 -30.18
N ILE A 187 -14.38 8.77 -28.87
CA ILE A 187 -14.65 7.60 -28.03
C ILE A 187 -16.12 7.72 -27.61
N ASP A 188 -16.93 6.78 -28.04
CA ASP A 188 -18.37 6.74 -27.77
C ASP A 188 -18.66 5.99 -26.46
N GLU A 189 -17.89 4.94 -26.15
CA GLU A 189 -18.01 4.17 -24.92
C GLU A 189 -16.63 3.87 -24.31
N ALA A 190 -16.56 3.90 -22.98
CA ALA A 190 -15.37 3.58 -22.20
C ALA A 190 -15.76 2.86 -20.91
N LEU A 191 -15.51 1.55 -20.87
CA LEU A 191 -15.73 0.68 -19.72
C LEU A 191 -14.54 0.74 -18.77
N LEU A 192 -14.80 0.60 -17.46
CA LEU A 192 -13.74 0.72 -16.44
C LEU A 192 -12.72 -0.42 -16.54
N GLU A 193 -13.15 -1.55 -17.10
CA GLU A 193 -12.39 -2.75 -17.38
C GLU A 193 -11.38 -2.57 -18.53
N GLY A 194 -11.48 -1.44 -19.26
CA GLY A 194 -10.49 -1.04 -20.25
C GLY A 194 -11.02 -0.99 -21.68
N GLU A 195 -12.20 -1.54 -21.98
CA GLU A 195 -12.73 -1.51 -23.34
C GLU A 195 -13.16 -0.11 -23.77
N LEU A 196 -12.79 0.24 -24.99
CA LEU A 196 -13.15 1.49 -25.67
C LEU A 196 -13.85 1.16 -26.98
N THR A 197 -14.91 1.91 -27.30
CA THR A 197 -15.47 1.90 -28.66
C THR A 197 -15.61 3.32 -29.17
N GLY A 198 -15.53 3.49 -30.48
CA GLY A 198 -15.63 4.80 -31.09
C GLY A 198 -15.32 4.79 -32.57
N TYR A 199 -14.85 5.93 -33.06
CA TYR A 199 -14.43 6.05 -34.44
C TYR A 199 -13.27 7.03 -34.60
N LEU A 200 -12.51 6.79 -35.65
CA LEU A 200 -11.57 7.73 -36.24
C LEU A 200 -12.19 8.24 -37.55
N LEU A 201 -12.24 9.55 -37.71
CA LEU A 201 -12.56 10.21 -38.96
C LEU A 201 -11.29 10.88 -39.49
N MET A 202 -10.95 10.60 -40.73
CA MET A 202 -9.91 11.27 -41.49
C MET A 202 -10.56 12.17 -42.53
N MET A 203 -10.11 13.42 -42.60
CA MET A 203 -10.50 14.39 -43.63
C MET A 203 -9.25 14.85 -44.37
N ASP A 204 -9.28 14.79 -45.70
CA ASP A 204 -8.22 15.37 -46.53
C ASP A 204 -8.48 16.86 -46.81
N ASP A 205 -7.49 17.53 -47.40
CA ASP A 205 -7.50 18.93 -47.82
C ASP A 205 -8.64 19.32 -48.79
N LYS A 206 -9.33 18.32 -49.37
CA LYS A 206 -10.48 18.49 -50.27
C LYS A 206 -11.82 18.23 -49.56
N GLY A 207 -11.80 18.03 -48.25
CA GLY A 207 -12.97 17.73 -47.44
C GLY A 207 -13.54 16.32 -47.65
N LYS A 208 -12.77 15.40 -48.25
CA LYS A 208 -13.20 14.00 -48.39
C LYS A 208 -13.05 13.28 -47.07
N GLU A 209 -14.14 12.65 -46.64
CA GLU A 209 -14.23 11.96 -45.36
C GLU A 209 -13.99 10.45 -45.51
N SER A 210 -13.17 9.89 -44.62
CA SER A 210 -13.02 8.44 -44.42
C SER A 210 -13.21 8.11 -42.95
N ARG A 211 -14.17 7.24 -42.64
CA ARG A 211 -14.52 6.87 -41.27
C ARG A 211 -14.16 5.43 -40.97
N TYR A 212 -13.53 5.23 -39.81
CA TYR A 212 -13.01 3.98 -39.33
C TYR A 212 -13.60 3.67 -37.96
N VAL A 213 -14.26 2.53 -37.81
CA VAL A 213 -14.73 2.06 -36.50
C VAL A 213 -13.51 1.67 -35.66
N LEU A 214 -13.48 2.11 -34.41
CA LEU A 214 -12.43 1.78 -33.45
C LEU A 214 -13.00 0.86 -32.36
N ASN A 215 -12.35 -0.28 -32.19
CA ASN A 215 -12.48 -1.10 -30.97
C ASN A 215 -11.15 -1.04 -30.24
N GLY A 216 -11.15 -0.69 -28.96
CA GLY A 216 -9.92 -0.45 -28.24
C GLY A 216 -9.87 -1.00 -26.83
N VAL A 217 -8.67 -1.00 -26.29
CA VAL A 217 -8.37 -1.38 -24.91
C VAL A 217 -7.37 -0.38 -24.30
N THR A 218 -7.54 -0.06 -23.03
CA THR A 218 -6.68 0.87 -22.27
C THR A 218 -6.51 0.40 -20.82
N ASP A 219 -5.33 0.67 -20.26
CA ASP A 219 -5.06 0.57 -18.81
C ASP A 219 -5.03 1.97 -18.14
N GLY A 220 -5.48 2.99 -18.87
CA GLY A 220 -5.41 4.39 -18.47
C GLY A 220 -4.03 5.04 -18.65
N ARG A 221 -3.06 4.35 -19.27
CA ARG A 221 -1.76 4.90 -19.69
C ARG A 221 -1.46 4.57 -21.14
N LEU A 222 -1.65 3.32 -21.53
CA LEU A 222 -1.54 2.82 -22.89
C LEU A 222 -2.93 2.75 -23.52
N VAL A 223 -2.99 3.03 -24.81
CA VAL A 223 -4.20 2.82 -25.61
C VAL A 223 -3.86 1.99 -26.83
N LYS A 224 -4.72 1.03 -27.15
CA LYS A 224 -4.68 0.27 -28.39
C LYS A 224 -6.04 0.36 -29.04
N PHE A 225 -6.09 0.81 -30.28
CA PHE A 225 -7.27 0.73 -31.12
C PHE A 225 -7.03 -0.27 -32.25
N PHE A 226 -8.09 -0.96 -32.63
CA PHE A 226 -8.15 -1.89 -33.74
C PHE A 226 -9.21 -1.39 -34.71
N THR A 227 -8.83 -1.31 -35.98
CA THR A 227 -9.73 -0.91 -37.06
C THR A 227 -9.47 -1.74 -38.31
N THR A 228 -10.25 -1.53 -39.36
CA THR A 228 -10.08 -2.20 -40.66
C THR A 228 -9.71 -1.18 -41.72
N VAL A 229 -8.54 -1.34 -42.32
CA VAL A 229 -8.03 -0.52 -43.43
C VAL A 229 -7.81 -1.44 -44.60
N ASP A 230 -8.43 -1.15 -45.75
CA ASP A 230 -8.32 -1.96 -46.98
C ASP A 230 -8.57 -3.45 -46.75
N GLY A 231 -9.56 -3.78 -45.92
CA GLY A 231 -9.94 -5.15 -45.58
C GLY A 231 -9.02 -5.86 -44.59
N LYS A 232 -8.00 -5.18 -44.05
CA LYS A 232 -7.06 -5.74 -43.07
C LYS A 232 -7.20 -5.07 -41.71
N THR A 233 -7.18 -5.89 -40.66
CA THR A 233 -7.13 -5.39 -39.28
C THR A 233 -5.81 -4.65 -39.06
N THR A 234 -5.93 -3.40 -38.62
CA THR A 234 -4.84 -2.47 -38.37
C THR A 234 -4.87 -2.06 -36.91
N LYS A 235 -3.72 -2.17 -36.24
CA LYS A 235 -3.55 -1.79 -34.83
C LYS A 235 -2.94 -0.40 -34.74
N LEU A 236 -3.57 0.47 -33.96
CA LEU A 236 -3.04 1.77 -33.54
C LEU A 236 -2.66 1.67 -32.07
N GLU A 237 -1.43 2.01 -31.72
CA GLU A 237 -0.92 1.90 -30.36
C GLU A 237 -0.34 3.23 -29.90
N GLY A 238 -0.67 3.59 -28.66
CA GLY A 238 -0.43 4.91 -28.15
C GLY A 238 -0.31 5.01 -26.64
N LYS A 239 -0.05 6.23 -26.18
CA LYS A 239 0.03 6.58 -24.76
C LYS A 239 -0.81 7.81 -24.47
N PHE A 240 -1.68 7.71 -23.47
CA PHE A 240 -2.39 8.86 -22.94
C PHE A 240 -1.41 9.81 -22.24
N HIS A 241 -1.62 11.10 -22.48
CA HIS A 241 -1.08 12.16 -21.64
C HIS A 241 -1.87 12.21 -20.33
N GLU A 242 -1.33 12.90 -19.33
CA GLU A 242 -1.89 12.93 -17.99
C GLU A 242 -3.37 13.34 -18.01
N GLY A 243 -4.21 12.58 -17.27
CA GLY A 243 -5.63 12.89 -17.12
C GLY A 243 -6.45 12.83 -18.42
N ALA A 244 -6.04 12.05 -19.42
CA ALA A 244 -6.72 11.92 -20.72
C ALA A 244 -6.81 13.22 -21.54
N THR A 245 -5.94 14.20 -21.26
CA THR A 245 -5.87 15.50 -21.96
C THR A 245 -5.41 15.39 -23.43
N GLY A 246 -4.84 14.25 -23.80
CA GLY A 246 -4.37 13.95 -25.13
C GLY A 246 -3.80 12.54 -25.17
N PHE A 247 -3.34 12.11 -26.34
CA PHE A 247 -2.55 10.89 -26.48
C PHE A 247 -1.71 10.91 -27.76
N ASP A 248 -0.58 10.22 -27.72
CA ASP A 248 0.21 9.96 -28.92
C ASP A 248 -0.21 8.62 -29.50
N LEU A 249 -0.59 8.56 -30.78
CA LEU A 249 -1.07 7.33 -31.43
C LEU A 249 -0.26 7.04 -32.70
N SER A 250 0.21 5.81 -32.85
CA SER A 250 0.77 5.36 -34.14
C SER A 250 -0.30 5.39 -35.21
N PHE A 251 0.00 5.93 -36.38
CA PHE A 251 -0.98 6.04 -37.46
C PHE A 251 -0.50 5.33 -38.72
N TRP A 252 -1.26 4.40 -39.30
CA TRP A 252 -0.74 3.49 -40.34
C TRP A 252 -0.24 4.16 -41.62
N THR A 253 -0.66 5.39 -41.91
CA THR A 253 -0.17 6.13 -43.09
C THR A 253 1.19 6.77 -42.86
N THR A 254 1.67 6.81 -41.61
CA THR A 254 2.93 7.45 -41.23
C THR A 254 3.71 6.56 -40.26
N ASP A 255 5.03 6.47 -40.40
CA ASP A 255 5.84 5.78 -39.36
C ASP A 255 5.97 6.60 -38.06
N GLN A 256 5.25 7.72 -37.94
CA GLN A 256 5.27 8.63 -36.81
C GLN A 256 4.08 8.42 -35.87
N LYS A 257 4.27 8.86 -34.63
CA LYS A 257 3.17 8.99 -33.66
C LYS A 257 2.58 10.38 -33.80
N LEU A 258 1.28 10.44 -33.99
CA LEU A 258 0.53 11.68 -34.07
C LEU A 258 0.02 12.04 -32.68
N SER A 259 0.24 13.28 -32.27
CA SER A 259 -0.18 13.79 -30.96
C SER A 259 -1.59 14.36 -31.06
N PHE A 260 -2.53 13.68 -30.45
CA PHE A 260 -3.93 14.08 -30.40
C PHE A 260 -4.22 14.87 -29.12
N HIS A 261 -4.99 15.94 -29.24
CA HIS A 261 -5.38 16.78 -28.11
C HIS A 261 -6.87 16.70 -27.83
N ALA A 262 -7.25 16.62 -26.56
CA ALA A 262 -8.65 16.61 -26.14
C ALA A 262 -9.31 17.95 -26.45
N VAL A 263 -10.56 17.91 -26.93
CA VAL A 263 -11.33 19.11 -27.27
C VAL A 263 -12.77 19.04 -26.76
N THR A 264 -13.38 20.21 -26.62
CA THR A 264 -14.82 20.32 -26.35
C THR A 264 -15.64 20.08 -27.61
N LYS A 265 -16.96 19.97 -27.44
CA LYS A 265 -17.91 19.80 -28.53
C LYS A 265 -17.91 20.96 -29.52
N GLU A 266 -17.72 22.17 -29.02
CA GLU A 266 -17.70 23.41 -29.79
C GLU A 266 -16.48 23.45 -30.70
N VAL A 267 -15.30 23.20 -30.14
CA VAL A 267 -14.03 23.14 -30.88
C VAL A 267 -14.08 22.02 -31.92
N PHE A 268 -14.50 20.81 -31.53
CA PHE A 268 -14.61 19.68 -32.46
C PHE A 268 -15.50 20.00 -33.67
N LYS A 269 -16.69 20.57 -33.42
CA LYS A 269 -17.64 20.94 -34.48
C LYS A 269 -17.14 22.09 -35.34
N HIS A 270 -16.42 23.03 -34.75
CA HIS A 270 -15.86 24.16 -35.48
C HIS A 270 -14.77 23.70 -36.43
N SER A 271 -13.77 22.95 -35.95
CA SER A 271 -12.70 22.38 -36.78
C SER A 271 -13.25 21.49 -37.89
N TYR A 272 -14.24 20.65 -37.59
CA TYR A 272 -14.89 19.84 -38.61
C TYR A 272 -15.54 20.67 -39.74
N LYS A 273 -16.14 21.81 -39.41
CA LYS A 273 -16.76 22.69 -40.41
C LYS A 273 -15.72 23.47 -41.21
N GLU A 274 -14.66 23.94 -40.55
CA GLU A 274 -13.60 24.69 -41.23
C GLU A 274 -12.86 23.84 -42.24
N PHE A 275 -12.49 22.60 -41.90
CA PHE A 275 -11.74 21.71 -42.79
C PHE A 275 -12.59 21.14 -43.95
N LYS A 276 -13.91 21.29 -43.86
CA LYS A 276 -14.86 20.81 -44.89
C LYS A 276 -15.17 21.87 -45.95
N ASN A 277 -14.90 23.14 -45.68
CA ASN A 277 -15.18 24.27 -46.56
C ASN A 277 -13.92 24.69 -47.32
#